data_AF-A0A220MSE9-F1
#
_entry.id   AF-A0A220MSE9-F1
#
_cell.length_a   1.000
_cell.length_b   1.000
_cell.length_c   1.000
_cell.angle_alpha   90.00
_cell.angle_beta   90.00
_cell.angle_gamma   90.00
#
_symmetry.space_group_name_H-M   'P 1'
#
loop_
_entity.id
_entity.type
_entity.pdbx_description
1 polymer ?
#
loop_
_entity_poly.entity_id
_entity_poly.type
_entity_poly.pdbx_seq_one_letter_code
_entity_poly.pdbx_strand_id
1 'polypeptide(L)'
;MVNQNREVHEKSGLNWGQRHGREPNQAYIPIPSAIHQQNPGFFPPRKHEFNLITDDGQSFVCVVAQDNNKALESSHDNSILGKYFRIRLGVPLGGKVQTTDLTQYGRDTVRIYKIDDETYYLDFSQRGYNS
;
A
#
# COMPACT_ATOMS: atom_id res chain seq x y z
N MET A 1 1.52 -5.95 4.13
CA MET A 1 2.76 -5.55 3.44
C MET A 1 3.76 -6.70 3.36
N VAL A 2 3.76 -7.57 4.37
CA VAL A 2 4.62 -8.76 4.49
C VAL A 2 3.87 -10.06 4.17
N ASN A 3 4.60 -11.15 3.96
CA ASN A 3 4.09 -12.51 3.81
C ASN A 3 3.70 -13.13 5.18
N GLN A 4 3.32 -14.41 5.19
CA GLN A 4 2.95 -15.14 6.41
C GLN A 4 4.09 -15.28 7.44
N ASN A 5 5.35 -15.25 6.98
CA ASN A 5 6.55 -15.27 7.80
C ASN A 5 6.97 -13.86 8.28
N ARG A 6 6.14 -12.84 8.01
CA ARG A 6 6.41 -11.42 8.26
C ARG A 6 7.61 -10.86 7.49
N GLU A 7 7.88 -11.40 6.31
CA GLU A 7 8.93 -10.92 5.42
C GLU A 7 8.35 -10.09 4.28
N VAL A 8 9.04 -9.01 3.89
CA VAL A 8 8.69 -8.24 2.69
C VAL A 8 8.99 -9.08 1.45
N HIS A 9 8.07 -9.09 0.49
CA HIS A 9 8.30 -9.78 -0.77
C HIS A 9 9.41 -9.12 -1.59
N GLU A 10 10.27 -9.95 -2.19
CA GLU A 10 11.40 -9.49 -3.01
C GLU A 10 10.99 -8.68 -4.26
N LYS A 11 9.86 -9.06 -4.88
CA LYS A 11 9.43 -8.56 -6.20
C LYS A 11 7.91 -8.35 -6.30
N SER A 12 7.25 -8.14 -5.15
CA SER A 12 5.80 -7.94 -5.02
C SER A 12 5.46 -6.89 -3.95
N GLY A 13 4.22 -6.41 -3.91
CA GLY A 13 3.79 -5.38 -2.96
C GLY A 13 4.64 -4.11 -3.07
N LEU A 14 5.35 -3.76 -1.98
CA LEU A 14 6.27 -2.63 -1.93
C LEU A 14 7.44 -2.71 -2.93
N ASN A 15 7.85 -3.92 -3.32
CA ASN A 15 8.96 -4.16 -4.22
C ASN A 15 8.53 -4.59 -5.63
N TRP A 16 7.29 -4.30 -6.04
CA TRP A 16 6.80 -4.68 -7.37
C TRP A 16 7.66 -4.12 -8.52
N GLY A 17 8.16 -2.89 -8.36
CA GLY A 17 9.07 -2.21 -9.29
C GLY A 17 10.49 -2.77 -9.31
N GLN A 18 10.87 -3.61 -8.34
CA GLN A 18 12.19 -4.25 -8.31
C GLN A 18 12.30 -5.43 -9.29
N ARG A 19 11.26 -5.67 -10.09
CA ARG A 19 11.29 -6.58 -11.24
C ARG A 19 12.09 -5.95 -12.37
N HIS A 20 12.84 -6.78 -13.09
CA HIS A 20 13.60 -6.34 -14.26
C HIS A 20 12.71 -5.59 -15.27
N GLY A 21 13.17 -4.44 -15.74
CA GLY A 21 12.49 -3.64 -16.76
C GLY A 21 11.29 -2.82 -16.26
N ARG A 22 11.12 -2.66 -14.95
CA ARG A 22 10.06 -1.80 -14.37
C ARG A 22 10.65 -0.53 -13.78
N GLU A 23 9.80 0.47 -13.63
CA GLU A 23 10.14 1.65 -12.83
C GLU A 23 10.32 1.19 -11.35
N PRO A 24 11.49 1.42 -10.72
CA PRO A 24 11.84 0.82 -9.43
C PRO A 24 10.96 1.22 -8.25
N ASN A 25 10.27 2.35 -8.32
CA ASN A 25 9.36 2.79 -7.28
C ASN A 25 7.97 2.15 -7.36
N GLN A 26 7.56 1.55 -8.49
CA GLN A 26 6.25 0.94 -8.61
C GLN A 26 5.94 -0.01 -7.44
N ALA A 27 4.78 0.19 -6.82
CA ALA A 27 4.32 -0.61 -5.70
C ALA A 27 2.80 -0.69 -5.65
N TYR A 28 2.30 -1.65 -4.88
CA TYR A 28 0.88 -1.76 -4.55
C TYR A 28 0.72 -2.26 -3.12
N ILE A 29 -0.42 -1.96 -2.50
CA ILE A 29 -0.81 -2.53 -1.22
C ILE A 29 -1.60 -3.82 -1.51
N PRO A 30 -1.17 -4.99 -1.02
CA PRO A 30 -1.92 -6.22 -1.20
C PRO A 30 -3.25 -6.17 -0.46
N ILE A 31 -4.34 -6.52 -1.15
CA ILE A 31 -5.66 -6.75 -0.56
C ILE A 31 -5.83 -8.27 -0.41
N PRO A 32 -5.84 -8.82 0.82
CA PRO A 32 -6.08 -10.24 1.04
C PRO A 32 -7.46 -10.66 0.52
N SER A 33 -7.56 -11.84 -0.10
CA SER A 33 -8.83 -12.37 -0.59
C SER A 33 -9.90 -12.49 0.51
N ALA A 34 -9.47 -12.76 1.75
CA ALA A 34 -10.35 -12.79 2.91
C ALA A 34 -11.10 -11.46 3.14
N ILE A 35 -10.51 -10.31 2.79
CA ILE A 35 -11.18 -9.01 2.92
C ILE A 35 -12.37 -8.92 1.96
N HIS A 36 -12.19 -9.36 0.70
CA HIS A 36 -13.27 -9.41 -0.28
C HIS A 36 -14.39 -10.39 0.11
N GLN A 37 -14.04 -11.48 0.78
CA GLN A 37 -15.01 -12.49 1.24
C GLN A 37 -15.79 -12.04 2.48
N GLN A 38 -15.10 -11.43 3.44
CA GLN A 38 -15.69 -11.02 4.72
C GLN A 38 -16.46 -9.70 4.63
N ASN A 39 -16.01 -8.79 3.77
CA ASN A 39 -16.60 -7.47 3.60
C ASN A 39 -16.84 -7.17 2.11
N PRO A 40 -17.78 -7.87 1.46
CA PRO A 40 -18.12 -7.58 0.07
C PRO A 40 -18.59 -6.13 -0.06
N GLY A 41 -17.99 -5.37 -0.99
CA GLY A 41 -18.29 -3.95 -1.18
C GLY A 41 -17.50 -2.99 -0.28
N PHE A 42 -16.54 -3.48 0.52
CA PHE A 42 -15.64 -2.60 1.28
C PHE A 42 -14.84 -1.69 0.37
N PHE A 43 -14.31 -2.21 -0.74
CA PHE A 43 -13.66 -1.41 -1.79
C PHE A 43 -14.58 -1.27 -3.00
N PRO A 44 -14.43 -0.20 -3.81
CA PRO A 44 -15.21 -0.05 -5.03
C PRO A 44 -14.77 -1.08 -6.10
N PRO A 45 -15.54 -1.21 -7.19
CA PRO A 45 -15.17 -2.08 -8.30
C PRO A 45 -13.77 -1.80 -8.88
N ARG A 46 -13.17 -2.81 -9.52
CA ARG A 46 -11.85 -2.69 -10.16
C ARG A 46 -11.82 -1.51 -11.13
N LYS A 47 -10.74 -0.71 -11.10
CA LYS A 47 -10.54 0.53 -11.88
C LYS A 47 -11.49 1.69 -11.57
N HIS A 48 -12.36 1.58 -10.58
CA HIS A 48 -13.10 2.74 -10.08
C HIS A 48 -12.18 3.56 -9.17
N GLU A 49 -12.08 4.86 -9.44
CA GLU A 49 -11.22 5.76 -8.69
C GLU A 49 -11.84 6.13 -7.34
N PHE A 50 -11.00 6.26 -6.33
CA PHE A 50 -11.36 6.77 -5.01
C PHE A 50 -10.20 7.54 -4.40
N ASN A 51 -10.51 8.46 -3.50
CA ASN A 51 -9.54 9.22 -2.73
C ASN A 51 -9.04 8.40 -1.54
N LEU A 52 -7.73 8.37 -1.35
CA LEU A 52 -7.06 7.77 -0.20
C LEU A 52 -6.30 8.86 0.55
N ILE A 53 -6.78 9.21 1.74
CA ILE A 53 -6.16 10.18 2.64
C ILE A 53 -5.32 9.43 3.66
N THR A 54 -4.08 9.84 3.91
CA THR A 54 -3.17 9.14 4.83
C THR A 54 -3.10 9.80 6.20
N ASP A 55 -2.55 9.08 7.18
CA ASP A 55 -2.37 9.55 8.56
C ASP A 55 -1.48 10.79 8.71
N ASP A 56 -0.61 11.06 7.74
CA ASP A 56 0.24 12.24 7.66
C ASP A 56 -0.28 13.32 6.68
N GLY A 57 -1.57 13.22 6.30
CA GLY A 57 -2.27 14.24 5.52
C GLY A 57 -1.98 14.25 4.02
N GLN A 58 -1.31 13.23 3.47
CA GLN A 58 -1.20 13.07 2.02
C GLN A 58 -2.52 12.55 1.42
N SER A 59 -2.74 12.82 0.13
CA SER A 59 -3.92 12.34 -0.59
C SER A 59 -3.53 11.77 -1.94
N PHE A 60 -4.17 10.66 -2.32
CA PHE A 60 -3.91 9.95 -3.58
C PHE A 60 -5.21 9.50 -4.23
N VAL A 61 -5.29 9.60 -5.55
CA VAL A 61 -6.33 8.93 -6.34
C VAL A 61 -5.89 7.49 -6.60
N CYS A 62 -6.64 6.55 -6.04
CA CYS A 62 -6.33 5.12 -6.05
C CYS A 62 -7.40 4.31 -6.77
N VAL A 63 -7.03 3.09 -7.17
CA VAL A 63 -7.93 2.09 -7.75
C VAL A 63 -7.64 0.72 -7.15
N VAL A 64 -8.67 -0.13 -7.14
CA VAL A 64 -8.47 -1.58 -7.01
C VAL A 64 -8.06 -2.15 -8.38
N ALA A 65 -7.03 -2.99 -8.38
CA ALA A 65 -6.38 -3.46 -9.59
C ALA A 65 -5.86 -4.91 -9.48
N GLN A 66 -5.22 -5.34 -10.56
CA GLN A 66 -4.68 -6.68 -10.78
C GLN A 66 -5.73 -7.81 -10.70
N ASP A 67 -5.30 -9.02 -11.06
CA ASP A 67 -6.19 -10.19 -11.04
C ASP A 67 -6.64 -10.51 -9.62
N ASN A 68 -7.91 -10.91 -9.51
CA ASN A 68 -8.60 -11.14 -8.24
C ASN A 68 -8.71 -9.91 -7.33
N ASN A 69 -8.63 -8.70 -7.89
CA ASN A 69 -8.76 -7.44 -7.14
C ASN A 69 -7.78 -7.35 -5.95
N LYS A 70 -6.59 -7.94 -6.12
CA LYS A 70 -5.63 -8.17 -5.03
C LYS A 70 -4.72 -6.98 -4.73
N ALA A 71 -4.84 -5.90 -5.49
CA ALA A 71 -3.94 -4.75 -5.40
C ALA A 71 -4.72 -3.45 -5.24
N LEU A 72 -4.30 -2.61 -4.30
CA LEU A 72 -4.61 -1.19 -4.28
C LEU A 72 -3.38 -0.44 -4.81
N GLU A 73 -3.56 0.35 -5.86
CA GLU A 73 -2.51 1.14 -6.50
C GLU A 73 -2.99 2.56 -6.82
N SER A 74 -2.06 3.48 -7.09
CA SER A 74 -2.37 4.83 -7.60
C SER A 74 -2.88 4.71 -9.03
N SER A 75 -3.94 5.43 -9.41
CA SER A 75 -4.68 5.19 -10.66
C SER A 75 -3.82 5.29 -11.94
N HIS A 76 -2.98 6.33 -12.04
CA HIS A 76 -2.25 6.64 -13.28
C HIS A 76 -0.75 6.30 -13.21
N ASP A 77 -0.16 6.27 -12.02
CA ASP A 77 1.24 5.96 -11.82
C ASP A 77 1.47 5.25 -10.49
N ASN A 78 1.64 3.93 -10.54
CA ASN A 78 1.92 3.06 -9.40
C ASN A 78 3.21 3.46 -8.63
N SER A 79 4.08 4.28 -9.22
CA SER A 79 5.26 4.81 -8.55
C SER A 79 4.90 5.78 -7.42
N ILE A 80 3.73 6.43 -7.46
CA ILE A 80 3.33 7.45 -6.48
C ILE A 80 3.20 6.84 -5.08
N LEU A 81 2.39 5.80 -4.92
CA LEU A 81 2.26 5.12 -3.62
C LEU A 81 3.59 4.49 -3.18
N GLY A 82 4.39 4.00 -4.12
CA GLY A 82 5.68 3.42 -3.80
C GLY A 82 6.73 4.41 -3.33
N LYS A 83 6.76 5.62 -3.90
CA LYS A 83 7.59 6.74 -3.41
C LYS A 83 7.14 7.13 -2.01
N TYR A 84 5.83 7.26 -1.79
CA TYR A 84 5.25 7.55 -0.48
C TYR A 84 5.73 6.56 0.59
N PHE A 85 5.57 5.25 0.38
CA PHE A 85 6.03 4.27 1.37
C PHE A 85 7.55 4.27 1.58
N ARG A 86 8.35 4.49 0.53
CA ARG A 86 9.82 4.58 0.67
C ARG A 86 10.22 5.78 1.53
N ILE A 87 9.62 6.94 1.29
CA ILE A 87 9.84 8.16 2.09
C ILE A 87 9.46 7.89 3.56
N ARG A 88 8.29 7.31 3.81
CA ARG A 88 7.81 6.96 5.16
C ARG A 88 8.77 6.02 5.90
N LEU A 89 9.40 5.10 5.18
CA LEU A 89 10.31 4.09 5.73
C LEU A 89 11.78 4.53 5.77
N GLY A 90 12.12 5.73 5.28
CA GLY A 90 13.52 6.17 5.16
C GLY A 90 14.32 5.40 4.11
N VAL A 91 13.65 4.72 3.17
CA VAL A 91 14.27 4.00 2.06
C VAL A 91 14.49 4.98 0.90
N PRO A 92 15.70 5.05 0.30
CA PRO A 92 15.93 5.88 -0.88
C PRO A 92 14.96 5.57 -2.02
N LEU A 93 14.57 6.58 -2.80
CA LEU A 93 13.72 6.36 -3.98
C LEU A 93 14.38 5.37 -4.94
N GLY A 94 13.60 4.42 -5.43
CA GLY A 94 14.05 3.28 -6.25
C GLY A 94 14.71 2.15 -5.46
N GLY A 95 15.00 2.36 -4.17
CA GLY A 95 15.54 1.35 -3.28
C GLY A 95 14.57 0.20 -3.04
N LYS A 96 15.13 -0.97 -2.77
CA LYS A 96 14.38 -2.14 -2.33
C LYS A 96 14.04 -1.99 -0.85
N VAL A 97 12.75 -2.14 -0.53
CA VAL A 97 12.28 -2.19 0.86
C VAL A 97 12.62 -3.56 1.44
N GLN A 98 13.29 -3.57 2.58
CA GLN A 98 13.65 -4.75 3.35
C GLN A 98 12.73 -4.94 4.55
N THR A 99 12.65 -6.16 5.06
CA THR A 99 11.90 -6.45 6.29
C THR A 99 12.39 -5.62 7.48
N THR A 100 13.69 -5.33 7.55
CA THR A 100 14.29 -4.47 8.56
C THR A 100 13.74 -3.05 8.54
N ASP A 101 13.39 -2.51 7.37
CA ASP A 101 12.88 -1.15 7.25
C ASP A 101 11.49 -1.04 7.91
N LEU A 102 10.62 -2.03 7.70
CA LEU A 102 9.32 -2.11 8.37
C LEU A 102 9.46 -2.34 9.89
N THR A 103 10.41 -3.18 10.29
CA THR A 103 10.67 -3.46 11.71
C THR A 103 11.20 -2.21 12.43
N GLN A 104 12.15 -1.48 11.84
CA GLN A 104 12.67 -0.22 12.37
C GLN A 104 11.61 0.88 12.40
N TYR A 105 10.75 0.93 11.37
CA TYR A 105 9.60 1.82 11.35
C TYR A 105 8.55 1.48 12.43
N GLY A 106 8.55 0.25 12.94
CA GLY A 106 7.63 -0.21 13.99
C GLY A 106 6.24 -0.61 13.48
N ARG A 107 6.06 -0.76 12.15
CA ARG A 107 4.78 -1.15 11.55
C ARG A 107 4.96 -1.85 10.20
N ASP A 108 4.34 -3.03 10.07
CA ASP A 108 4.35 -3.89 8.87
C ASP A 108 2.96 -4.06 8.23
N THR A 109 1.94 -3.40 8.78
CA THR A 109 0.56 -3.39 8.29
C THR A 109 0.04 -1.99 8.08
N VAL A 110 -0.86 -1.81 7.11
CA VAL A 110 -1.69 -0.61 6.99
C VAL A 110 -3.08 -0.92 7.53
N ARG A 111 -3.79 0.08 8.03
CA ARG A 111 -5.23 0.00 8.28
C ARG A 111 -5.91 0.92 7.29
N ILE A 112 -6.98 0.45 6.67
CA ILE A 112 -7.79 1.24 5.75
C ILE A 112 -9.19 1.32 6.33
N TYR A 113 -9.73 2.53 6.40
CA TYR A 113 -11.07 2.83 6.84
C TYR A 113 -11.85 3.41 5.67
N LYS A 114 -13.07 2.93 5.44
CA LYS A 114 -13.99 3.55 4.50
C LYS A 114 -14.66 4.74 5.20
N ILE A 115 -14.47 5.94 4.66
CA ILE A 115 -15.17 7.14 5.16
C ILE A 115 -16.54 7.21 4.47
N ASP A 116 -16.53 7.11 3.15
CA ASP A 116 -17.71 7.07 2.29
C ASP A 116 -17.39 6.28 1.00
N ASP A 117 -18.26 6.35 0.00
CA ASP A 117 -18.10 5.58 -1.26
C ASP A 117 -16.93 6.07 -2.13
N GLU A 118 -16.50 7.32 -1.97
CA GLU A 118 -15.43 7.95 -2.76
C GLU A 118 -14.15 8.17 -1.95
N THR A 119 -14.18 8.05 -0.62
CA THR A 119 -13.07 8.43 0.26
C THR A 119 -12.73 7.35 1.29
N TYR A 120 -11.44 7.04 1.37
CA TYR A 120 -10.84 6.11 2.32
C TYR A 120 -9.72 6.79 3.11
N TYR A 121 -9.52 6.35 4.35
CA TYR A 121 -8.41 6.76 5.19
C TYR A 121 -7.42 5.62 5.37
N LEU A 122 -6.12 5.87 5.14
CA LEU A 122 -5.02 4.94 5.36
C LEU A 122 -4.21 5.36 6.58
N ASP A 123 -4.22 4.51 7.60
CA ASP A 123 -3.35 4.64 8.76
C ASP A 123 -2.11 3.74 8.59
N PHE A 124 -0.95 4.38 8.47
CA PHE A 124 0.37 3.76 8.54
C PHE A 124 1.23 4.39 9.64
N SER A 125 0.63 5.00 10.66
CA SER A 125 1.37 5.63 11.77
C SER A 125 2.21 4.63 12.56
N GLN A 126 3.36 5.08 13.08
CA GLN A 126 4.23 4.26 13.93
C GLN A 126 3.50 3.85 15.22
N ARG A 127 3.63 2.58 15.63
CA ARG A 127 3.06 2.12 16.90
C ARG A 127 3.90 2.70 18.06
N GLY A 128 3.45 3.83 18.61
CA GLY A 128 4.16 4.51 19.71
C GLY A 128 3.81 5.98 19.90
N TYR A 129 3.16 6.63 18.92
CA TYR A 129 2.63 7.98 19.08
C TYR A 129 1.16 7.94 19.51
N ASN A 130 0.93 7.56 20.76
CA ASN A 130 -0.20 8.11 21.52
C ASN A 130 0.40 9.30 22.29
N SER A 131 0.15 10.51 21.80
CA SER A 131 0.25 11.72 22.62
C SER A 131 -1.02 11.86 23.45
#